data_AF-A0A3G1KXF2-F1
#
_entry.id   AF-A0A3G1KXF2-F1
#
_cell.length_a   1.000
_cell.length_b   1.000
_cell.length_c   1.000
_cell.angle_alpha   90.00
_cell.angle_beta   90.00
_cell.angle_gamma   90.00
#
_symmetry.space_group_name_H-M   'P 1'
#
loop_
_entity.id
_entity.type
_entity.pdbx_description
1 polymer ?
#
loop_
_entity_poly.entity_id
_entity_poly.type
_entity_poly.pdbx_seq_one_letter_code
_entity_poly.pdbx_strand_id
1 'polypeptide(L)'
;MDQFISLMKSFQLHRFYLQLPVREKELMHRFGSYLAEEEHFGFQFSQPTLLWVIAANAIPVGEKEFAKKLLFQALTHAHGQKDLCYIHSNLAQIYQDEGNREKSNFHCRQALSTQCYNKWAVDTLINNLIQMNRLKDAGQVCETVLATDVYGQDRPKYRQILASVKSCSEMPVQEYLLPQF
;
A
#
# COMPACT_ATOMS: atom_id res chain seq x y z
N MET A 1 -6.35 9.08 34.19
CA MET A 1 -6.30 7.87 33.34
C MET A 1 -5.67 8.31 32.03
N ASP A 2 -4.67 7.58 31.52
CA ASP A 2 -4.00 7.91 30.26
C ASP A 2 -5.03 8.00 29.11
N GLN A 3 -5.10 9.17 28.46
CA GLN A 3 -6.06 9.45 27.38
C GLN A 3 -5.89 8.47 26.22
N PHE A 4 -4.66 8.04 25.93
CA PHE A 4 -4.39 7.08 24.88
C PHE A 4 -4.92 5.68 25.22
N ILE A 5 -4.82 5.26 26.49
CA ILE A 5 -5.41 3.99 26.94
C ILE A 5 -6.94 4.05 26.87
N SER A 6 -7.55 5.21 27.18
CA SER A 6 -8.98 5.41 27.02
C SER A 6 -9.41 5.29 25.56
N LEU A 7 -8.64 5.87 24.63
CA LEU A 7 -8.82 5.71 23.18
C LEU A 7 -8.72 4.23 22.77
N MET A 8 -7.71 3.50 23.23
CA MET A 8 -7.60 2.06 22.93
C MET A 8 -8.80 1.26 23.43
N LYS A 9 -9.43 1.68 24.54
CA LYS A 9 -10.63 1.02 25.06
C LYS A 9 -11.87 1.37 24.23
N SER A 10 -12.07 2.63 23.83
CA SER A 10 -13.22 3.04 23.01
C SER A 10 -13.25 2.29 21.67
N PHE A 11 -12.07 2.05 21.08
CA PHE A 11 -11.89 1.29 19.84
C PHE A 11 -11.78 -0.23 20.03
N GLN A 12 -12.01 -0.75 21.24
CA GLN A 12 -11.90 -2.18 21.56
C GLN A 12 -10.52 -2.80 21.25
N LEU A 13 -9.47 -1.98 21.15
CA LEU A 13 -8.09 -2.37 20.89
C LEU A 13 -7.30 -2.72 22.16
N HIS A 14 -7.87 -2.50 23.35
CA HIS A 14 -7.19 -2.72 24.62
C HIS A 14 -6.57 -4.12 24.77
N ARG A 15 -7.24 -5.19 24.29
CA ARG A 15 -6.66 -6.55 24.34
C ARG A 15 -5.43 -6.68 23.45
N PHE A 16 -5.52 -6.20 22.21
CA PHE A 16 -4.41 -6.16 21.27
C PHE A 16 -3.24 -5.35 21.84
N TYR A 17 -3.51 -4.14 22.34
CA TYR A 17 -2.52 -3.27 22.96
C TYR A 17 -1.81 -3.94 24.14
N LEU A 18 -2.54 -4.61 25.04
CA LEU A 18 -1.95 -5.27 26.21
C LEU A 18 -1.02 -6.44 25.85
N GLN A 19 -1.24 -7.09 24.71
CA GLN A 19 -0.40 -8.18 24.19
C GLN A 19 0.89 -7.68 23.53
N LEU A 20 1.00 -6.39 23.19
CA LEU A 20 2.22 -5.84 22.61
C LEU A 20 3.39 -5.87 23.62
N PRO A 21 4.62 -6.17 23.16
CA PRO A 21 5.85 -5.92 23.92
C PRO A 21 5.94 -4.48 24.40
N VAL A 22 6.68 -4.23 25.48
CA VAL A 22 6.85 -2.89 26.08
C VAL A 22 7.28 -1.86 25.04
N ARG A 23 8.31 -2.17 24.23
CA ARG A 23 8.77 -1.31 23.13
C ARG A 23 7.66 -0.99 22.13
N GLU A 24 6.82 -1.95 21.76
CA GLU A 24 5.75 -1.73 20.78
C GLU A 24 4.60 -0.91 21.38
N LYS A 25 4.35 -0.99 22.69
CA LYS A 25 3.43 -0.09 23.39
C LYS A 25 3.94 1.35 23.36
N GLU A 26 5.24 1.56 23.60
CA GLU A 26 5.88 2.88 23.50
C GLU A 26 5.78 3.44 22.08
N LEU A 27 6.02 2.63 21.05
CA LEU A 27 5.84 3.05 19.65
C LEU A 27 4.39 3.37 19.33
N MET A 28 3.45 2.53 19.77
CA MET A 28 2.02 2.74 19.55
C MET A 28 1.55 4.04 20.20
N HIS A 29 2.02 4.32 21.42
CA HIS A 29 1.76 5.60 22.09
C HIS A 29 2.43 6.76 21.34
N ARG A 30 3.72 6.65 21.01
CA ARG A 30 4.48 7.70 20.29
C ARG A 30 3.83 8.12 18.97
N PHE A 31 3.33 7.16 18.19
CA PHE A 31 2.74 7.42 16.88
C PHE A 31 1.22 7.58 16.90
N GLY A 32 0.58 7.41 18.06
CA GLY A 32 -0.88 7.45 18.18
C GLY A 32 -1.42 8.46 19.19
N SER A 33 -0.60 9.02 20.07
CA SER A 33 -1.09 9.89 21.16
C SER A 33 -1.82 11.13 20.64
N TYR A 34 -1.35 11.73 19.55
CA TYR A 34 -2.01 12.89 18.94
C TYR A 34 -3.42 12.57 18.41
N LEU A 35 -3.72 11.31 18.08
CA LEU A 35 -5.05 10.91 17.61
C LEU A 35 -6.08 10.94 18.74
N ALA A 36 -5.64 10.82 20.01
CA ALA A 36 -6.52 11.05 21.15
C ALA A 36 -6.95 12.53 21.21
N GLU A 37 -6.09 13.46 20.83
CA GLU A 37 -6.42 14.89 20.77
C GLU A 37 -7.37 15.18 19.59
N GLU A 38 -7.09 14.62 18.41
CA GLU A 38 -7.92 14.79 17.20
C GLU A 38 -9.36 14.24 17.38
N GLU A 39 -9.55 13.13 18.10
CA GLU A 39 -10.89 12.61 18.41
C GLU A 39 -11.71 13.62 19.23
N HIS A 40 -11.06 14.37 20.14
CA HIS A 40 -11.74 15.42 20.91
C HIS A 40 -12.20 16.59 20.03
N PHE A 41 -11.58 16.81 18.86
CA PHE A 41 -11.97 17.84 17.89
C PHE A 41 -13.04 17.35 16.90
N GLY A 42 -13.62 16.17 17.12
CA GLY A 42 -14.77 15.67 16.36
C GLY A 42 -14.40 14.88 15.11
N PHE A 43 -13.13 14.52 14.92
CA PHE A 43 -12.75 13.57 13.88
C PHE A 43 -13.16 12.15 14.31
N GLN A 44 -14.12 11.57 13.59
CA GLN A 44 -14.51 10.17 13.78
C GLN A 44 -13.56 9.27 12.98
N PHE A 45 -12.69 8.57 13.68
CA PHE A 45 -11.86 7.51 13.10
C PHE A 45 -12.53 6.15 13.34
N SER A 46 -12.25 5.17 12.47
CA SER A 46 -12.60 3.77 12.72
C SER A 46 -11.42 3.04 13.40
N GLN A 47 -11.67 1.86 13.96
CA GLN A 47 -10.61 1.01 14.51
C GLN A 47 -9.51 0.69 13.46
N PRO A 48 -9.83 0.29 12.21
CA PRO A 48 -8.86 0.18 11.13
C PRO A 48 -8.09 1.48 10.87
N THR A 49 -8.79 2.62 10.86
CA THR A 49 -8.18 3.92 10.59
C THR A 49 -7.12 4.27 11.61
N LEU A 50 -7.44 4.14 12.90
CA LEU A 50 -6.52 4.35 13.99
C LEU A 50 -5.23 3.51 13.83
N LEU A 51 -5.39 2.21 13.53
CA LEU A 51 -4.26 1.29 13.38
C LEU A 51 -3.38 1.62 12.17
N TRP A 52 -3.97 1.86 10.99
CA TRP A 52 -3.18 2.11 9.79
C TRP A 52 -2.51 3.48 9.80
N VAL A 53 -3.09 4.49 10.46
CA VAL A 53 -2.46 5.81 10.64
C VAL A 53 -1.23 5.71 11.53
N ILE A 54 -1.34 5.01 12.67
CA ILE A 54 -0.18 4.75 13.55
C ILE A 54 0.91 4.00 12.78
N ALA A 55 0.53 2.99 11.98
CA ALA A 55 1.47 2.26 11.14
C ALA A 55 2.14 3.16 10.09
N ALA A 56 1.39 4.02 9.42
CA ALA A 56 1.91 4.94 8.41
C ALA A 56 2.99 5.88 8.98
N ASN A 57 2.83 6.35 10.22
CA ASN A 57 3.82 7.18 10.90
C ASN A 57 5.07 6.40 11.34
N ALA A 58 4.94 5.10 11.58
CA ALA A 58 6.03 4.23 11.98
C ALA A 58 6.94 3.82 10.79
N ILE A 59 6.41 3.79 9.56
CA ILE A 59 7.15 3.36 8.37
C ILE A 59 8.38 4.24 8.08
N PRO A 60 8.29 5.60 8.01
CA PRO A 60 9.43 6.45 7.64
C PRO A 60 10.61 6.39 8.60
N VAL A 61 10.39 6.00 9.86
CA VAL A 61 11.45 5.89 10.87
C VAL A 61 12.03 4.47 11.00
N GLY A 62 11.62 3.55 10.11
CA GLY A 62 12.19 2.20 10.04
C GLY A 62 11.50 1.15 10.91
N GLU A 63 10.37 1.46 11.56
CA GLU A 63 9.66 0.53 12.45
C GLU A 63 8.71 -0.42 11.67
N LYS A 64 9.24 -1.04 10.61
CA LYS A 64 8.46 -1.82 9.61
C LYS A 64 7.76 -3.05 10.20
N GLU A 65 8.41 -3.79 11.10
CA GLU A 65 7.81 -4.98 11.72
C GLU A 65 6.61 -4.60 12.61
N PHE A 66 6.76 -3.54 13.39
CA PHE A 66 5.69 -2.98 14.18
C PHE A 66 4.54 -2.48 13.29
N ALA A 67 4.87 -1.71 12.24
CA ALA A 67 3.87 -1.24 11.28
C ALA A 67 3.11 -2.40 10.61
N LYS A 68 3.79 -3.47 10.18
CA LYS A 68 3.14 -4.68 9.62
C LYS A 68 2.15 -5.30 10.60
N LYS A 69 2.52 -5.46 11.88
CA LYS A 69 1.61 -5.99 12.90
C LYS A 69 0.33 -5.16 13.00
N LEU A 70 0.45 -3.84 13.06
CA LEU A 70 -0.71 -2.94 13.09
C LEU A 70 -1.55 -3.03 11.83
N LEU A 71 -0.94 -3.09 10.64
CA LEU A 71 -1.63 -3.18 9.36
C LEU A 71 -2.39 -4.51 9.21
N PHE A 72 -1.81 -5.63 9.65
CA PHE A 72 -2.52 -6.90 9.66
C PHE A 72 -3.66 -6.91 10.67
N GLN A 73 -3.47 -6.31 11.85
CA GLN A 73 -4.57 -6.12 12.79
C GLN A 73 -5.65 -5.20 12.19
N ALA A 74 -5.29 -4.17 11.43
CA ALA A 74 -6.25 -3.28 10.78
C ALA A 74 -7.09 -4.04 9.74
N LEU A 75 -6.47 -4.93 8.96
CA LEU A 75 -7.16 -5.77 7.96
C LEU A 75 -8.26 -6.64 8.56
N THR A 76 -8.13 -7.11 9.80
CA THR A 76 -9.16 -7.97 10.40
C THR A 76 -10.47 -7.23 10.69
N HIS A 77 -10.46 -5.89 10.70
CA HIS A 77 -11.62 -5.05 10.99
C HIS A 77 -12.00 -4.12 9.83
N ALA A 78 -11.21 -4.11 8.75
CA ALA A 78 -11.38 -3.18 7.64
C ALA A 78 -12.50 -3.66 6.70
N HIS A 79 -13.56 -2.85 6.61
CA HIS A 79 -14.67 -3.07 5.68
C HIS A 79 -14.83 -1.93 4.66
N GLY A 80 -14.27 -0.75 4.96
CA GLY A 80 -14.33 0.41 4.09
C GLY A 80 -13.27 0.35 2.98
N GLN A 81 -13.67 0.68 1.75
CA GLN A 81 -12.77 0.71 0.59
C GLN A 81 -11.55 1.61 0.81
N LYS A 82 -11.73 2.75 1.49
CA LYS A 82 -10.62 3.67 1.82
C LYS A 82 -9.62 3.05 2.79
N ASP A 83 -10.09 2.42 3.88
CA ASP A 83 -9.21 1.76 4.84
C ASP A 83 -8.43 0.62 4.16
N LEU A 84 -9.12 -0.23 3.38
CA LEU A 84 -8.47 -1.29 2.61
C LEU A 84 -7.40 -0.75 1.65
N CYS A 85 -7.69 0.35 0.96
CA CYS A 85 -6.74 0.99 0.06
C CYS A 85 -5.47 1.44 0.80
N TYR A 86 -5.61 2.18 1.90
CA TYR A 86 -4.46 2.68 2.67
C TYR A 86 -3.67 1.55 3.33
N ILE A 87 -4.36 0.57 3.92
CA ILE A 87 -3.68 -0.56 4.57
C ILE A 87 -2.84 -1.33 3.55
N HIS A 88 -3.41 -1.67 2.39
CA HIS A 88 -2.67 -2.38 1.36
C HIS A 88 -1.56 -1.53 0.73
N SER A 89 -1.74 -0.22 0.61
CA SER A 89 -0.67 0.66 0.12
C SER A 89 0.52 0.72 1.08
N ASN A 90 0.26 0.81 2.38
CA ASN A 90 1.30 0.79 3.40
C ASN A 90 2.02 -0.56 3.46
N LEU A 91 1.30 -1.68 3.32
CA LEU A 91 1.92 -3.00 3.21
C LEU A 91 2.79 -3.12 1.95
N ALA A 92 2.32 -2.60 0.81
CA ALA A 92 3.12 -2.57 -0.41
C ALA A 92 4.41 -1.76 -0.23
N GLN A 93 4.35 -0.58 0.40
CA GLN A 93 5.52 0.24 0.68
C GLN A 93 6.55 -0.53 1.52
N ILE A 94 6.11 -1.19 2.60
CA ILE A 94 7.01 -1.97 3.46
C ILE A 94 7.70 -3.07 2.66
N TYR A 95 6.94 -3.84 1.87
CA TYR A 95 7.53 -4.92 1.07
C TYR A 95 8.42 -4.40 -0.07
N GLN A 96 8.10 -3.24 -0.64
CA GLN A 96 8.98 -2.56 -1.60
C GLN A 96 10.32 -2.21 -0.96
N ASP A 97 10.32 -1.63 0.25
CA ASP A 97 11.54 -1.27 0.96
C ASP A 97 12.33 -2.48 1.48
N GLU A 98 11.69 -3.65 1.57
CA GLU A 98 12.35 -4.93 1.85
C GLU A 98 12.88 -5.62 0.57
N GLY A 99 12.67 -5.02 -0.61
CA GLY A 99 13.03 -5.61 -1.89
C GLY A 99 12.13 -6.77 -2.34
N ASN A 100 11.02 -7.02 -1.64
CA ASN A 100 10.06 -8.07 -1.96
C ASN A 100 9.00 -7.58 -2.96
N ARG A 101 9.42 -7.51 -4.23
CA ARG A 101 8.57 -7.02 -5.33
C ARG A 101 7.27 -7.82 -5.51
N GLU A 102 7.29 -9.13 -5.30
CA GLU A 102 6.08 -9.96 -5.46
C GLU A 102 5.01 -9.63 -4.40
N LYS A 103 5.40 -9.53 -3.13
CA LYS A 103 4.46 -9.12 -2.08
C LYS A 103 4.02 -7.66 -2.23
N SER A 104 4.93 -6.78 -2.66
CA SER A 104 4.56 -5.41 -3.00
C SER A 104 3.50 -5.38 -4.10
N ASN A 105 3.72 -6.12 -5.19
CA ASN A 105 2.77 -6.20 -6.31
C ASN A 105 1.41 -6.76 -5.89
N PHE A 106 1.40 -7.80 -5.05
CA PHE A 106 0.17 -8.35 -4.48
C PHE A 106 -0.63 -7.26 -3.76
N HIS A 107 0.02 -6.51 -2.86
CA HIS A 107 -0.66 -5.48 -2.10
C HIS A 107 -1.04 -4.25 -2.94
N CYS A 108 -0.24 -3.85 -3.93
CA CYS A 108 -0.67 -2.83 -4.89
C CYS A 108 -1.96 -3.25 -5.60
N ARG A 109 -2.08 -4.51 -6.06
CA ARG A 109 -3.30 -5.01 -6.70
C ARG A 109 -4.51 -4.97 -5.77
N GLN A 110 -4.34 -5.35 -4.50
CA GLN A 110 -5.40 -5.25 -3.50
C GLN A 110 -5.83 -3.81 -3.24
N ALA A 111 -4.90 -2.85 -3.21
CA ALA A 111 -5.24 -1.44 -3.11
C ALA A 111 -6.02 -0.97 -4.35
N LEU A 112 -5.60 -1.35 -5.56
CA LEU A 112 -6.27 -0.95 -6.80
C LEU A 112 -7.68 -1.56 -6.96
N SER A 113 -7.94 -2.75 -6.41
CA SER A 113 -9.29 -3.35 -6.45
C SER A 113 -10.33 -2.56 -5.66
N THR A 114 -9.91 -1.67 -4.76
CA THR A 114 -10.83 -0.80 -4.00
C THR A 114 -11.41 0.35 -4.81
N GLN A 115 -10.90 0.58 -6.03
CA GLN A 115 -11.23 1.70 -6.91
C GLN A 115 -10.98 3.10 -6.29
N CYS A 116 -10.31 3.16 -5.14
CA CYS A 116 -9.80 4.42 -4.60
C CYS A 116 -8.64 4.92 -5.48
N TYR A 117 -8.56 6.23 -5.69
CA TYR A 117 -7.41 6.83 -6.35
C TYR A 117 -6.15 6.57 -5.53
N ASN A 118 -5.18 5.89 -6.14
CA ASN A 118 -3.89 5.63 -5.53
C ASN A 118 -2.79 5.55 -6.58
N LYS A 119 -2.34 6.72 -7.03
CA LYS A 119 -1.29 6.84 -8.05
C LYS A 119 0.00 6.14 -7.65
N TRP A 120 0.40 6.24 -6.38
CA TRP A 120 1.62 5.61 -5.90
C TRP A 120 1.58 4.08 -6.07
N ALA A 121 0.45 3.44 -5.75
CA ALA A 121 0.28 1.99 -5.92
C ALA A 121 0.30 1.57 -7.39
N VAL A 122 -0.32 2.36 -8.28
CA VAL A 122 -0.26 2.12 -9.75
C VAL A 122 1.18 2.21 -10.24
N ASP A 123 1.86 3.30 -9.93
CA ASP A 123 3.22 3.57 -10.38
C ASP A 123 4.19 2.50 -9.90
N THR A 124 4.08 2.10 -8.63
CA THR A 124 4.91 1.06 -8.03
C THR A 124 4.67 -0.29 -8.70
N LEU A 125 3.42 -0.69 -8.92
CA LEU A 125 3.09 -1.95 -9.58
C LEU A 125 3.64 -2.00 -11.01
N ILE A 126 3.43 -0.94 -11.80
CA ILE A 126 3.95 -0.85 -13.18
C ILE A 126 5.47 -0.94 -13.18
N ASN A 127 6.14 -0.15 -12.35
CA ASN A 127 7.61 -0.12 -12.28
C ASN A 127 8.18 -1.48 -11.88
N ASN A 128 7.58 -2.15 -10.89
CA ASN A 128 8.01 -3.47 -10.47
C ASN A 128 7.83 -4.50 -11.59
N LEU A 129 6.70 -4.48 -12.31
CA LEU A 129 6.46 -5.39 -13.42
C LEU A 129 7.47 -5.17 -14.57
N ILE A 130 7.79 -3.92 -14.88
CA ILE A 130 8.83 -3.58 -15.87
C ILE A 130 10.20 -4.11 -15.43
N GLN A 131 10.60 -3.86 -14.17
CA GLN A 131 11.87 -4.35 -13.62
C GLN A 131 11.96 -5.88 -13.61
N MET A 132 10.83 -6.58 -13.52
CA MET A 132 10.73 -8.03 -13.58
C MET A 132 10.59 -8.57 -15.01
N ASN A 133 10.71 -7.72 -16.04
CA ASN A 133 10.50 -8.06 -17.45
C ASN A 133 9.09 -8.61 -17.75
N ARG A 134 8.09 -8.29 -16.93
CA ARG A 134 6.68 -8.67 -17.08
C ARG A 134 5.92 -7.59 -17.85
N LEU A 135 6.41 -7.27 -19.04
CA LEU A 135 5.91 -6.17 -19.87
C LEU A 135 4.42 -6.31 -20.21
N LYS A 136 3.98 -7.52 -20.57
CA LYS A 136 2.55 -7.78 -20.86
C LYS A 136 1.65 -7.43 -19.68
N ASP A 137 2.05 -7.79 -18.46
CA ASP A 137 1.29 -7.51 -17.24
C ASP A 137 1.28 -6.01 -16.92
N ALA A 138 2.40 -5.30 -17.15
CA ALA A 138 2.46 -3.85 -17.00
C ALA A 138 1.50 -3.15 -17.97
N GLY A 139 1.44 -3.63 -19.22
CA GLY A 139 0.49 -3.13 -20.23
C GLY A 139 -0.97 -3.32 -19.80
N GLN A 140 -1.32 -4.49 -19.27
CA GLN A 140 -2.66 -4.77 -18.75
C GLN A 140 -3.05 -3.84 -17.57
N VAL A 141 -2.10 -3.52 -16.69
CA VAL A 141 -2.33 -2.55 -15.61
C VAL A 141 -2.62 -1.16 -16.19
N CYS A 142 -1.85 -0.70 -17.16
CA CYS A 142 -2.11 0.59 -17.83
C CYS A 142 -3.50 0.61 -18.49
N GLU A 143 -3.87 -0.45 -19.22
CA GLU A 143 -5.19 -0.56 -19.85
C GLU A 143 -6.33 -0.51 -18.82
N THR A 144 -6.18 -1.23 -17.71
CA THR A 144 -7.16 -1.23 -16.61
C THR A 144 -7.30 0.18 -16.03
N VAL A 145 -6.20 0.87 -15.75
CA VAL A 145 -6.20 2.22 -15.19
C VAL A 145 -6.86 3.22 -16.15
N LEU A 146 -6.55 3.14 -17.43
CA LEU A 146 -7.09 4.00 -18.49
C LEU A 146 -8.58 3.78 -18.73
N ALA A 147 -9.10 2.58 -18.46
CA ALA A 147 -10.53 2.25 -18.56
C ALA A 147 -11.37 2.88 -17.43
N THR A 148 -10.75 3.37 -16.35
CA THR A 148 -11.44 4.02 -15.25
C THR A 148 -11.37 5.56 -15.35
N ASP A 149 -12.33 6.25 -14.74
CA ASP A 149 -12.29 7.71 -14.61
C ASP A 149 -11.48 8.20 -13.40
N VAL A 150 -11.15 7.29 -12.47
CA VAL A 150 -10.43 7.58 -11.22
C VAL A 150 -9.10 8.28 -11.48
N TYR A 151 -8.40 7.94 -12.57
CA TYR A 151 -7.06 8.43 -12.91
C TYR A 151 -7.05 9.46 -14.04
N GLY A 152 -8.14 10.22 -14.21
CA GLY A 152 -8.31 11.15 -15.34
C GLY A 152 -7.12 12.09 -15.58
N GLN A 153 -6.54 12.66 -14.51
CA GLN A 153 -5.39 13.57 -14.59
C GLN A 153 -4.08 12.90 -15.02
N ASP A 154 -3.94 11.59 -14.75
CA ASP A 154 -2.72 10.81 -15.03
C ASP A 154 -2.83 10.02 -16.34
N ARG A 155 -3.95 10.10 -17.07
CA ARG A 155 -4.17 9.38 -18.35
C ARG A 155 -3.04 9.58 -19.37
N PRO A 156 -2.50 10.80 -19.61
CA PRO A 156 -1.41 10.98 -20.57
C PRO A 156 -0.17 10.15 -20.21
N LYS A 157 0.19 10.09 -18.92
CA LYS A 157 1.30 9.30 -18.41
C LYS A 157 1.11 7.81 -18.71
N TYR A 158 -0.04 7.25 -18.35
CA TYR A 158 -0.27 5.81 -18.54
C TYR A 158 -0.43 5.42 -20.01
N ARG A 159 -0.89 6.32 -20.89
CA ARG A 159 -0.86 6.11 -22.35
C ARG A 159 0.56 6.01 -22.89
N GLN A 160 1.45 6.90 -22.43
CA GLN A 160 2.86 6.88 -22.83
C GLN A 160 3.53 5.58 -22.39
N ILE A 161 3.34 5.16 -21.14
CA ILE A 161 3.88 3.90 -20.63
C ILE A 161 3.33 2.71 -21.44
N LEU A 162 2.02 2.66 -21.70
CA LEU A 162 1.40 1.59 -22.49
C LEU A 162 2.02 1.48 -23.89
N ALA A 163 2.25 2.61 -24.57
CA ALA A 163 2.89 2.63 -25.88
C ALA A 163 4.32 2.09 -25.83
N SER A 164 5.12 2.52 -24.85
CA SER A 164 6.51 2.05 -24.66
C SER A 164 6.58 0.55 -24.34
N VAL A 165 5.66 0.06 -23.50
CA VAL A 165 5.63 -1.36 -23.11
C VAL A 165 5.22 -2.25 -24.30
N LYS A 166 4.26 -1.81 -25.13
CA LYS A 166 3.84 -2.53 -26.34
C LYS A 166 4.97 -2.61 -27.36
N SER A 167 5.65 -1.50 -27.64
CA SER A 167 6.77 -1.50 -28.60
C SER A 167 7.90 -2.43 -28.17
N CYS A 168 8.21 -2.49 -26.88
CA CYS A 168 9.23 -3.42 -26.35
C CYS A 168 8.78 -4.89 -26.37
N SER A 169 7.47 -5.16 -26.24
CA SER A 169 6.93 -6.53 -26.28
C SER A 169 6.81 -7.11 -27.70
N GLU A 170 6.74 -6.24 -28.71
CA GLU A 170 6.55 -6.60 -30.12
C GLU A 170 7.85 -6.63 -30.94
N MET A 171 9.01 -6.32 -30.32
CA MET A 171 10.29 -6.44 -31.01
C MET A 171 10.52 -7.89 -31.43
N PRO A 172 10.63 -8.20 -32.74
CA PRO A 172 10.91 -9.54 -33.19
C PRO A 172 12.24 -9.98 -32.58
N VAL A 173 12.25 -11.19 -32.02
CA VAL A 173 13.52 -11.89 -31.73
C VAL A 173 14.27 -11.89 -33.05
N GLN A 174 15.34 -11.10 -33.16
CA GLN A 174 16.28 -11.28 -34.25
C GLN A 174 16.79 -12.70 -34.08
N GLU A 175 16.26 -13.63 -34.89
CA GLU A 175 16.91 -14.90 -35.15
C GLU A 175 18.32 -14.51 -35.60
N TYR A 176 19.27 -14.68 -34.68
CA TYR A 176 20.67 -14.62 -35.03
C TYR A 176 20.84 -15.63 -36.15
N LEU A 177 21.08 -15.10 -37.35
CA LEU A 177 21.59 -15.86 -38.49
C LEU A 177 22.86 -16.56 -37.99
N LEU A 178 22.70 -17.79 -37.50
CA LEU A 178 23.81 -18.69 -37.30
C LEU A 178 24.46 -18.85 -38.68
N PRO A 179 25.76 -18.54 -38.84
CA PRO A 179 26.45 -18.84 -40.07
C PRO A 179 26.36 -20.35 -40.26
N GLN A 180 25.74 -20.78 -41.35
CA GLN A 180 25.86 -22.16 -41.79
C GLN A 180 27.32 -22.36 -42.20
N PHE A 181 28.07 -23.06 -41.34
CA PHE A 181 29.36 -23.65 -41.68
C PHE A 181 29.16 -25.10 -42.06
#